data_AF-W4GTY6-F1
#
_entry.id   AF-W4GTY6-F1
#
_cell.length_a   1.000
_cell.length_b   1.000
_cell.length_c   1.000
_cell.angle_alpha   90.00
_cell.angle_beta   90.00
_cell.angle_gamma   90.00
#
_symmetry.space_group_name_H-M   'P 1'
#
loop_
_entity.id
_entity.type
_entity.pdbx_description
1 polymer ?
#
loop_
_entity_poly.entity_id
_entity_poly.type
_entity_poly.pdbx_seq_one_letter_code
_entity_poly.pdbx_strand_id
1 'polypeptide(L)'
;MTRDSTEATSEEERVRKRVYFRERKRILRIKQIADRQDLEGTIMELTERLQMLQLRSRALRTPPTPLSYLQWKDVAAAIQEGRNESIADHRKLNQLVFVSKSTIESMKRWVESSFAPVAASLDPHRESWRHSTLLAPAETRNLGKEWIVLQLYHNTAAMLAKFDFPPHPTDLHDATFEFEAEQHVQYQRRWQTGFPQDMATMLRVFRDHFPSICLLDELYPVSTSQTIREPNTWTQLHQLETHHHHRQEWVNALTGQFVSDDRCVLVARQIQQDDSITLPINHPQRNMLYWYDFQ
;
A
#
# COMPACT_ATOMS: atom_id res chain seq x y z
N MET A 1 89.25 26.50 -95.06
CA MET A 1 88.15 25.74 -95.71
C MET A 1 87.27 25.00 -94.69
N THR A 2 87.02 25.57 -93.50
CA THR A 2 86.26 24.92 -92.40
C THR A 2 85.31 25.86 -91.64
N ARG A 3 85.21 27.14 -92.04
CA ARG A 3 84.41 28.17 -91.35
C ARG A 3 83.04 28.42 -92.02
N ASP A 4 82.95 28.23 -93.34
CA ASP A 4 81.71 28.41 -94.12
C ASP A 4 80.68 27.28 -93.91
N SER A 5 81.15 26.06 -93.67
CA SER A 5 80.28 24.88 -93.53
C SER A 5 79.49 24.88 -92.21
N THR A 6 80.02 25.52 -91.17
CA THR A 6 79.40 25.64 -89.84
C THR A 6 78.42 26.82 -89.76
N GLU A 7 78.65 27.89 -90.52
CA GLU A 7 77.71 29.02 -90.64
C GLU A 7 76.46 28.67 -91.46
N ALA A 8 76.63 27.93 -92.57
CA ALA A 8 75.51 27.47 -93.39
C ALA A 8 74.58 26.51 -92.63
N THR A 9 75.14 25.58 -91.84
CA THR A 9 74.36 24.65 -91.00
C THR A 9 73.67 25.36 -89.83
N SER A 10 74.30 26.39 -89.25
CA SER A 10 73.70 27.24 -88.20
C SER A 10 72.50 28.05 -88.70
N GLU A 11 72.55 28.64 -89.90
CA GLU A 11 71.42 29.37 -90.47
C GLU A 11 70.24 28.46 -90.84
N GLU A 12 70.51 27.26 -91.39
CA GLU A 12 69.47 26.27 -91.64
C GLU A 12 68.77 25.82 -90.35
N GLU A 13 69.50 25.64 -89.25
CA GLU A 13 68.92 25.35 -87.94
C GLU A 13 68.05 26.50 -87.41
N ARG A 14 68.45 27.76 -87.62
CA ARG A 14 67.64 28.94 -87.23
C ARG A 14 66.35 29.03 -88.04
N VAL A 15 66.40 28.72 -89.33
CA VAL A 15 65.20 28.65 -90.18
C VAL A 15 64.27 27.52 -89.72
N ARG A 16 64.80 26.31 -89.48
CA ARG A 16 64.03 25.17 -88.96
C ARG A 16 63.39 25.48 -87.60
N LYS A 17 64.13 26.11 -86.67
CA LYS A 17 63.60 26.56 -85.38
C LYS A 17 62.47 27.57 -85.54
N ARG A 18 62.60 28.54 -86.46
CA ARG A 18 61.52 29.52 -86.75
C ARG A 18 60.26 28.87 -87.29
N VAL A 19 60.39 27.91 -88.21
CA VAL A 19 59.24 27.14 -88.74
C VAL A 19 58.60 26.31 -87.64
N TYR A 20 59.40 25.61 -86.82
CA TYR A 20 58.93 24.85 -85.67
C TYR A 20 58.17 25.73 -84.66
N PHE A 21 58.70 26.90 -84.30
CA PHE A 21 58.03 27.82 -83.37
C PHE A 21 56.74 28.42 -83.96
N ARG A 22 56.70 28.67 -85.27
CA ARG A 22 55.46 29.11 -85.97
C ARG A 22 54.40 28.03 -85.93
N GLU A 23 54.75 26.79 -86.29
CA GLU A 23 53.80 25.68 -86.29
C GLU A 23 53.34 25.34 -84.86
N ARG A 24 54.24 25.37 -83.88
CA ARG A 24 53.89 25.22 -82.47
C ARG A 24 52.92 26.29 -81.98
N LYS A 25 53.10 27.57 -82.37
CA LYS A 25 52.14 28.65 -82.06
C LYS A 25 50.81 28.45 -82.76
N ARG A 26 50.81 27.93 -83.99
CA ARG A 26 49.57 27.59 -84.74
C ARG A 26 48.79 26.50 -84.04
N ILE A 27 49.44 25.39 -83.67
CA ILE A 27 48.83 24.27 -82.95
C ILE A 27 48.27 24.73 -81.60
N LEU A 28 49.02 25.55 -80.85
CA LEU A 28 48.54 26.09 -79.58
C LEU A 28 47.29 26.96 -79.75
N ARG A 29 47.24 27.80 -80.80
CA ARG A 29 46.05 28.62 -81.10
C ARG A 29 44.85 27.76 -81.47
N ILE A 30 45.05 26.71 -82.28
CA ILE A 30 43.97 25.77 -82.63
C ILE A 30 43.44 25.08 -81.37
N LYS A 31 44.34 24.60 -80.50
CA LYS A 31 43.97 23.98 -79.23
C LYS A 31 43.19 24.95 -78.33
N GLN A 32 43.63 26.19 -78.20
CA GLN A 32 42.93 27.21 -77.40
C GLN A 32 41.52 27.52 -77.93
N ILE A 33 41.33 27.53 -79.25
CA ILE A 33 40.01 27.75 -79.85
C ILE A 33 39.10 26.55 -79.56
N ALA A 34 39.61 25.32 -79.69
CA ALA A 34 38.87 24.10 -79.37
C ALA A 34 38.48 24.04 -77.88
N ASP A 35 39.44 24.26 -76.98
CA ASP A 35 39.20 24.27 -75.52
C ASP A 35 38.16 25.35 -75.14
N ARG A 36 38.18 26.51 -75.81
CA ARG A 36 37.18 27.57 -75.61
C ARG A 36 35.79 27.12 -76.07
N GLN A 37 35.68 26.47 -77.22
CA GLN A 37 34.41 25.97 -77.74
C GLN A 37 33.81 24.89 -76.83
N ASP A 38 34.64 23.99 -76.30
CA ASP A 38 34.22 22.99 -75.32
C ASP A 38 33.71 23.64 -74.03
N LEU A 39 34.43 24.65 -73.51
CA LEU A 39 33.99 25.40 -72.33
C LEU A 39 32.67 26.14 -72.59
N GLU A 40 32.48 26.77 -73.75
CA GLU A 40 31.21 27.41 -74.11
C GLU A 40 30.06 26.38 -74.18
N GLY A 41 30.31 25.18 -74.69
CA GLY A 41 29.36 24.08 -74.70
C GLY A 41 28.94 23.64 -73.29
N THR A 42 29.91 23.43 -72.39
CA THR A 42 29.63 23.04 -71.00
C THR A 42 28.85 24.11 -70.22
N ILE A 43 29.14 25.39 -70.45
CA ILE A 43 28.38 26.50 -69.84
C ILE A 43 26.93 26.45 -70.31
N MET A 44 26.68 26.21 -71.59
CA MET A 44 25.34 26.11 -72.15
C MET A 44 24.56 24.93 -71.54
N GLU A 45 25.17 23.74 -71.45
CA GLU A 45 24.53 22.57 -70.83
C GLU A 45 24.19 22.82 -69.35
N LEU A 46 25.14 23.38 -68.60
CA LEU A 46 24.94 23.65 -67.17
C LEU A 46 23.88 24.73 -66.92
N THR A 47 23.80 25.74 -67.79
CA THR A 47 22.77 26.78 -67.70
C THR A 47 21.39 26.24 -68.03
N GLU A 48 21.25 25.38 -69.04
CA GLU A 48 19.99 24.69 -69.33
C GLU A 48 19.55 23.79 -68.16
N ARG A 49 20.49 23.03 -67.58
CA ARG A 49 20.22 22.16 -66.44
C ARG A 49 19.81 22.95 -65.19
N LEU A 50 20.43 24.10 -64.95
CA LEU A 50 20.03 25.03 -63.90
C LEU A 50 18.63 25.59 -64.14
N GLN A 51 18.30 26.00 -65.38
CA GLN A 51 16.97 26.48 -65.72
C GLN A 51 15.91 25.39 -65.51
N MET A 52 16.18 24.15 -65.91
CA MET A 52 15.28 23.00 -65.67
C MET A 52 15.07 22.74 -64.17
N LEU A 53 16.12 22.76 -63.37
CA LEU A 53 16.01 22.60 -61.91
C LEU A 53 15.26 23.77 -61.27
N GLN A 54 15.48 25.00 -61.75
CA GLN A 54 14.75 26.18 -61.29
C GLN A 54 13.27 26.09 -61.65
N LEU A 55 12.90 25.70 -62.87
CA LEU A 55 11.52 25.47 -63.28
C LEU A 55 10.86 24.36 -62.46
N ARG A 56 11.57 23.25 -62.20
CA ARG A 56 11.10 22.17 -61.33
C ARG A 56 10.88 22.64 -59.90
N SER A 57 11.79 23.45 -59.37
CA SER A 57 11.66 24.05 -58.04
C SER A 57 10.51 25.06 -57.97
N ARG A 58 10.25 25.80 -59.06
CA ARG A 58 9.12 26.75 -59.17
C ARG A 58 7.78 26.02 -59.27
N ALA A 59 7.74 24.89 -59.98
CA ALA A 59 6.60 23.97 -60.02
C ALA A 59 6.36 23.23 -58.69
N LEU A 60 7.39 23.12 -57.84
CA LEU A 60 7.27 22.68 -56.44
C LEU A 60 6.91 23.83 -55.47
N ARG A 61 7.01 25.08 -55.92
CA ARG A 61 6.71 26.32 -55.16
C ARG A 61 5.41 26.99 -55.62
N THR A 62 4.64 26.38 -56.52
CA THR A 62 3.22 26.71 -56.64
C THR A 62 2.60 26.50 -55.26
N PRO A 63 1.89 27.50 -54.70
CA PRO A 63 1.27 27.33 -53.41
C PRO A 63 0.34 26.12 -53.52
N PRO A 64 0.48 25.10 -52.65
CA PRO A 64 -0.49 24.03 -52.65
C PRO A 64 -1.84 24.66 -52.35
N THR A 65 -2.84 24.32 -53.16
CA THR A 65 -4.25 24.33 -52.74
C THR A 65 -4.33 23.86 -51.28
N PRO A 66 -5.07 24.55 -50.39
CA PRO A 66 -4.92 24.43 -48.93
C PRO A 66 -5.56 23.14 -48.36
N LEU A 67 -5.16 21.97 -48.85
CA LEU A 67 -5.83 20.71 -48.51
C LEU A 67 -4.95 19.44 -48.39
N SER A 68 -3.61 19.46 -48.39
CA SER A 68 -2.90 18.16 -48.57
C SER A 68 -1.79 17.74 -47.62
N TYR A 69 -1.15 18.57 -46.79
CA TYR A 69 -0.12 18.03 -45.87
C TYR A 69 -0.10 18.77 -44.53
N LEU A 70 -0.46 18.06 -43.46
CA LEU A 70 -0.23 18.50 -42.07
C LEU A 70 1.25 18.80 -41.89
N GLN A 71 1.58 19.96 -41.32
CA GLN A 71 2.97 20.27 -41.05
C GLN A 71 3.48 19.34 -39.96
N TRP A 72 4.73 18.88 -40.06
CA TRP A 72 5.33 17.97 -39.06
C TRP A 72 5.28 18.53 -37.63
N LYS A 73 5.26 19.84 -37.45
CA LYS A 73 5.03 20.50 -36.16
C LYS A 73 3.65 20.17 -35.57
N ASP A 74 2.61 20.12 -36.41
CA ASP A 74 1.22 19.87 -36.00
C ASP A 74 1.04 18.37 -35.71
N VAL A 75 1.68 17.52 -36.52
CA VAL A 75 1.75 16.06 -36.26
C VAL A 75 2.48 15.77 -34.94
N ALA A 76 3.63 16.41 -34.70
CA ALA A 76 4.39 16.24 -33.46
C ALA A 76 3.61 16.75 -32.24
N ALA A 77 2.90 17.88 -32.37
CA ALA A 77 2.03 18.42 -31.32
C ALA A 77 0.89 17.45 -30.99
N ALA A 78 0.18 16.92 -32.00
CA ALA A 78 -0.89 15.96 -31.81
C ALA A 78 -0.40 14.64 -31.16
N ILE A 79 0.79 14.15 -31.54
CA ILE A 79 1.41 12.98 -30.90
C ILE A 79 1.79 13.28 -29.45
N GLN A 80 2.32 14.47 -29.17
CA GLN A 80 2.68 14.88 -27.81
C GLN A 80 1.44 15.01 -26.92
N GLU A 81 0.35 15.57 -27.46
CA GLU A 81 -0.93 15.67 -26.77
C GLU A 81 -1.51 14.28 -26.47
N GLY A 82 -1.59 13.39 -27.45
CA GLY A 82 -2.04 12.00 -27.25
C GLY A 82 -1.15 11.22 -26.27
N ARG A 83 0.17 11.47 -26.27
CA ARG A 83 1.07 10.90 -25.25
C ARG A 83 0.74 11.41 -23.85
N ASN A 84 0.52 12.71 -23.71
CA ASN A 84 0.21 13.32 -22.41
C ASN A 84 -1.15 12.84 -21.89
N GLU A 85 -2.16 12.69 -22.76
CA GLU A 85 -3.45 12.08 -22.43
C GLU A 85 -3.27 10.63 -21.96
N SER A 86 -2.51 9.82 -22.71
CA SER A 86 -2.22 8.43 -22.32
C SER A 86 -1.50 8.32 -20.96
N ILE A 87 -0.55 9.24 -20.68
CA ILE A 87 0.11 9.32 -19.37
C ILE A 87 -0.88 9.70 -18.26
N ALA A 88 -1.77 10.66 -18.53
CA ALA A 88 -2.79 11.08 -17.57
C ALA A 88 -3.77 9.94 -17.25
N ASP A 89 -4.20 9.20 -18.28
CA ASP A 89 -5.08 8.05 -18.12
C ASP A 89 -4.39 6.90 -17.40
N HIS A 90 -3.13 6.62 -17.72
CA HIS A 90 -2.33 5.61 -16.99
C HIS A 90 -2.23 5.94 -15.50
N ARG A 91 -2.01 7.22 -15.14
CA ARG A 91 -1.99 7.66 -13.74
C ARG A 91 -3.34 7.47 -13.05
N LYS A 92 -4.44 7.86 -13.71
CA LYS A 92 -5.80 7.65 -13.19
C LYS A 92 -6.10 6.16 -12.98
N LEU A 93 -5.74 5.31 -13.95
CA LEU A 93 -5.99 3.88 -13.89
C LEU A 93 -5.19 3.23 -12.74
N ASN A 94 -3.92 3.60 -12.57
CA ASN A 94 -3.11 3.12 -11.45
C ASN A 94 -3.67 3.56 -10.10
N GLN A 95 -4.15 4.81 -9.99
CA GLN A 95 -4.80 5.29 -8.77
C GLN A 95 -6.08 4.50 -8.48
N LEU A 96 -6.90 4.23 -9.50
CA LEU A 96 -8.11 3.42 -9.36
C LEU A 96 -7.79 1.98 -8.92
N VAL A 97 -6.77 1.36 -9.50
CA VAL A 97 -6.29 0.03 -9.10
C VAL A 97 -5.80 0.03 -7.66
N PHE A 98 -5.03 1.05 -7.26
CA PHE A 98 -4.54 1.16 -5.88
C PHE A 98 -5.70 1.29 -4.88
N VAL A 99 -6.65 2.19 -5.14
CA VAL A 99 -7.84 2.39 -4.29
C VAL A 99 -8.69 1.11 -4.25
N SER A 100 -8.90 0.47 -5.40
CA SER A 100 -9.69 -0.77 -5.48
C SER A 100 -9.03 -1.91 -4.71
N LYS A 101 -7.70 -2.09 -4.85
CA LYS A 101 -6.95 -3.10 -4.07
C LYS A 101 -7.04 -2.84 -2.57
N SER A 102 -6.83 -1.60 -2.14
CA SER A 102 -6.95 -1.20 -0.73
C SER A 102 -8.37 -1.44 -0.18
N THR A 103 -9.39 -1.17 -0.99
CA THR A 103 -10.80 -1.42 -0.65
C THR A 103 -11.08 -2.92 -0.54
N ILE A 104 -10.62 -3.71 -1.51
CA ILE A 104 -10.76 -5.18 -1.51
C ILE A 104 -10.04 -5.80 -0.31
N GLU A 105 -8.82 -5.35 0.01
CA GLU A 105 -8.10 -5.84 1.19
C GLU A 105 -8.82 -5.49 2.50
N SER A 106 -9.40 -4.30 2.58
CA SER A 106 -10.19 -3.88 3.75
C SER A 106 -11.50 -4.65 3.86
N MET A 107 -12.19 -4.87 2.75
CA MET A 107 -13.38 -5.73 2.68
C MET A 107 -13.04 -7.18 3.00
N LYS A 108 -11.91 -7.70 2.50
CA LYS A 108 -11.44 -9.06 2.79
C LYS A 108 -11.15 -9.21 4.27
N ARG A 109 -10.42 -8.27 4.88
CA ARG A 109 -10.20 -8.25 6.34
C ARG A 109 -11.52 -8.19 7.12
N TRP A 110 -12.46 -7.36 6.69
CA TRP A 110 -13.79 -7.29 7.29
C TRP A 110 -14.59 -8.57 7.12
N VAL A 111 -14.52 -9.22 5.95
CA VAL A 111 -15.20 -10.50 5.70
C VAL A 111 -14.56 -11.60 6.52
N GLU A 112 -13.23 -11.65 6.61
CA GLU A 112 -12.52 -12.64 7.42
C GLU A 112 -12.82 -12.46 8.92
N SER A 113 -12.95 -11.21 9.40
CA SER A 113 -13.36 -10.94 10.79
C SER A 113 -14.84 -11.16 11.06
N SER A 114 -15.71 -10.95 10.06
CA SER A 114 -17.17 -11.06 10.20
C SER A 114 -17.73 -12.43 9.81
N PHE A 115 -16.99 -13.21 9.02
CA PHE A 115 -17.38 -14.50 8.45
C PHE A 115 -16.36 -15.62 8.66
N ALA A 116 -15.58 -15.59 9.76
CA ALA A 116 -15.15 -16.84 10.38
C ALA A 116 -16.42 -17.73 10.51
N PRO A 117 -16.37 -19.02 10.10
CA PRO A 117 -17.50 -19.73 9.53
C PRO A 117 -18.78 -19.48 10.33
N VAL A 118 -19.65 -18.66 9.74
CA VAL A 118 -21.01 -18.43 10.21
C VAL A 118 -21.71 -19.76 10.06
N ALA A 119 -21.62 -20.60 11.10
CA ALA A 119 -22.56 -21.68 11.25
C ALA A 119 -23.94 -21.01 11.26
N ALA A 120 -24.82 -21.47 10.38
CA ALA A 120 -26.15 -20.94 10.12
C ALA A 120 -27.14 -21.08 11.30
N SER A 121 -26.63 -21.10 12.53
CA SER A 121 -27.43 -21.05 13.74
C SER A 121 -27.19 -19.70 14.40
N LEU A 122 -28.24 -18.89 14.49
CA LEU A 122 -28.38 -17.87 15.53
C LEU A 122 -28.49 -18.61 16.87
N ASP A 123 -27.43 -19.27 17.28
CA ASP A 123 -27.30 -19.79 18.63
C ASP A 123 -27.18 -18.56 19.54
N PRO A 124 -28.17 -18.31 20.42
CA PRO A 124 -28.12 -17.19 21.37
C PRO A 124 -26.89 -17.27 22.29
N HIS A 125 -26.27 -18.45 22.38
CA HIS A 125 -25.08 -18.74 23.17
C HIS A 125 -23.78 -18.64 22.38
N ARG A 126 -23.83 -18.39 21.05
CA ARG A 126 -22.62 -18.13 20.25
C ARG A 126 -22.16 -16.68 20.40
N GLU A 127 -20.86 -16.52 20.61
CA GLU A 127 -20.23 -15.21 20.67
C GLU A 127 -20.38 -14.47 19.34
N SER A 128 -20.90 -13.25 19.40
CA SER A 128 -21.00 -12.34 18.27
C SER A 128 -20.23 -11.05 18.59
N TRP A 129 -19.88 -10.28 17.55
CA TRP A 129 -19.23 -8.97 17.68
C TRP A 129 -19.94 -8.04 18.68
N ARG A 130 -21.27 -8.18 18.85
CA ARG A 130 -22.08 -7.38 19.79
C ARG A 130 -21.69 -7.56 21.25
N HIS A 131 -20.98 -8.65 21.57
CA HIS A 131 -20.64 -8.99 22.94
C HIS A 131 -19.21 -8.56 23.32
N SER A 132 -18.45 -7.98 22.40
CA SER A 132 -17.03 -7.62 22.61
C SER A 132 -16.61 -6.29 21.98
N THR A 133 -17.54 -5.45 21.53
CA THR A 133 -17.26 -4.13 20.93
C THR A 133 -17.82 -2.99 21.79
N LEU A 134 -17.04 -1.93 21.98
CA LEU A 134 -17.48 -0.67 22.59
C LEU A 134 -17.40 0.48 21.58
N LEU A 135 -18.51 1.21 21.45
CA LEU A 135 -18.60 2.39 20.61
C LEU A 135 -17.98 3.61 21.30
N ALA A 136 -17.55 4.60 20.51
CA ALA A 136 -16.91 5.81 21.01
C ALA A 136 -17.85 6.81 21.74
N PRO A 137 -19.10 7.06 21.29
CA PRO A 137 -19.98 8.03 21.95
C PRO A 137 -20.34 7.65 23.38
N ALA A 138 -20.20 8.57 24.34
CA ALA A 138 -20.29 8.30 25.78
C ALA A 138 -21.61 7.63 26.24
N GLU A 139 -22.76 8.09 25.75
CA GLU A 139 -24.07 7.51 26.12
C GLU A 139 -24.21 6.07 25.62
N THR A 140 -23.94 5.85 24.33
CA THR A 140 -23.99 4.51 23.72
C THR A 140 -22.95 3.58 24.32
N ARG A 141 -21.78 4.12 24.68
CA ARG A 141 -20.70 3.38 25.33
C ARG A 141 -21.11 2.88 26.71
N ASN A 142 -21.74 3.72 27.51
CA ASN A 142 -22.27 3.32 28.81
C ASN A 142 -23.31 2.23 28.64
N LEU A 143 -24.32 2.44 27.78
CA LEU A 143 -25.32 1.41 27.50
C LEU A 143 -24.72 0.09 26.99
N GLY A 144 -23.67 0.17 26.15
CA GLY A 144 -22.94 -1.00 25.66
C GLY A 144 -22.22 -1.76 26.78
N LYS A 145 -21.51 -1.06 27.67
CA LYS A 145 -20.87 -1.67 28.85
C LYS A 145 -21.91 -2.37 29.72
N GLU A 146 -23.00 -1.67 30.04
CA GLU A 146 -24.11 -2.17 30.83
C GLU A 146 -24.72 -3.44 30.23
N TRP A 147 -25.03 -3.40 28.93
CA TRP A 147 -25.58 -4.54 28.21
C TRP A 147 -24.67 -5.77 28.24
N ILE A 148 -23.36 -5.57 27.99
CA ILE A 148 -22.39 -6.67 27.97
C ILE A 148 -22.31 -7.34 29.34
N VAL A 149 -22.19 -6.58 30.43
CA VAL A 149 -22.09 -7.18 31.78
C VAL A 149 -23.40 -7.84 32.22
N LEU A 150 -24.56 -7.27 31.87
CA LEU A 150 -25.87 -7.86 32.17
C LEU A 150 -26.03 -9.21 31.46
N GLN A 151 -25.59 -9.28 30.21
CA GLN A 151 -25.67 -10.51 29.43
C GLN A 151 -24.79 -11.62 30.04
N LEU A 152 -23.58 -11.29 30.49
CA LEU A 152 -22.72 -12.22 31.23
C LEU A 152 -23.35 -12.64 32.57
N TYR A 153 -23.90 -11.70 33.32
CA TYR A 153 -24.55 -11.96 34.60
C TYR A 153 -25.75 -12.90 34.46
N HIS A 154 -26.67 -12.63 33.54
CA HIS A 154 -27.82 -13.50 33.30
C HIS A 154 -27.42 -14.87 32.73
N ASN A 155 -26.26 -14.98 32.07
CA ASN A 155 -25.71 -16.25 31.59
C ASN A 155 -24.94 -17.05 32.67
N THR A 156 -24.76 -16.50 33.89
CA THR A 156 -23.95 -17.13 34.95
C THR A 156 -24.43 -18.54 35.29
N ALA A 157 -25.74 -18.75 35.48
CA ALA A 157 -26.28 -20.06 35.83
C ALA A 157 -25.99 -21.12 34.76
N ALA A 158 -26.14 -20.77 33.48
CA ALA A 158 -25.85 -21.66 32.38
C ALA A 158 -24.34 -21.98 32.27
N MET A 159 -23.48 -20.99 32.49
CA MET A 159 -22.02 -21.19 32.49
C MET A 159 -21.56 -22.09 33.64
N LEU A 160 -22.07 -21.90 34.86
CA LEU A 160 -21.73 -22.75 35.99
C LEU A 160 -22.23 -24.19 35.79
N ALA A 161 -23.45 -24.36 35.26
CA ALA A 161 -23.99 -25.68 34.94
C ALA A 161 -23.20 -26.41 33.85
N LYS A 162 -22.73 -25.69 32.82
CA LYS A 162 -21.91 -26.26 31.73
C LYS A 162 -20.61 -26.89 32.24
N PHE A 163 -20.03 -26.32 33.29
CA PHE A 163 -18.74 -26.73 33.83
C PHE A 163 -18.85 -27.59 35.10
N ASP A 164 -20.03 -28.12 35.41
CA ASP A 164 -20.28 -29.18 36.42
C ASP A 164 -19.38 -29.11 37.67
N PHE A 165 -19.58 -28.06 38.47
CA PHE A 165 -18.86 -27.89 39.73
C PHE A 165 -19.38 -28.87 40.79
N PRO A 166 -18.49 -29.47 41.61
CA PRO A 166 -18.90 -30.36 42.68
C PRO A 166 -19.69 -29.59 43.75
N PRO A 167 -20.62 -30.24 44.47
CA PRO A 167 -21.35 -29.59 45.55
C PRO A 167 -20.39 -29.11 46.65
N HIS A 168 -20.71 -27.95 47.24
CA HIS A 168 -20.00 -27.44 48.42
C HIS A 168 -20.07 -28.46 49.58
N PRO A 169 -19.01 -28.67 50.38
CA PRO A 169 -17.77 -27.88 50.51
C PRO A 169 -16.57 -28.42 49.73
N THR A 170 -16.77 -29.23 48.70
CA THR A 170 -15.63 -29.82 47.99
C THR A 170 -14.83 -28.76 47.25
N ASP A 171 -13.55 -28.60 47.63
CA ASP A 171 -12.61 -27.76 46.90
C ASP A 171 -12.34 -28.34 45.50
N LEU A 172 -12.20 -27.47 44.50
CA LEU A 172 -11.86 -27.84 43.14
C LEU A 172 -10.83 -26.85 42.59
N HIS A 173 -9.79 -27.38 41.97
CA HIS A 173 -8.82 -26.60 41.21
C HIS A 173 -8.37 -27.40 40.00
N ASP A 174 -8.82 -27.01 38.82
CA ASP A 174 -8.35 -27.61 37.58
C ASP A 174 -8.25 -26.60 36.44
N ALA A 175 -7.50 -27.02 35.43
CA ALA A 175 -7.38 -26.32 34.18
C ALA A 175 -7.31 -27.32 33.03
N THR A 176 -8.08 -27.05 31.98
CA THR A 176 -8.11 -27.85 30.75
C THR A 176 -7.68 -26.99 29.58
N PHE A 177 -7.02 -27.64 28.61
CA PHE A 177 -6.60 -27.03 27.35
C PHE A 177 -7.24 -27.83 26.22
N GLU A 178 -8.07 -27.16 25.44
CA GLU A 178 -8.66 -27.73 24.23
C GLU A 178 -8.00 -27.07 23.01
N PHE A 179 -7.41 -27.89 22.16
CA PHE A 179 -6.74 -27.44 20.95
C PHE A 179 -7.72 -27.57 19.78
N GLU A 180 -8.23 -26.45 19.30
CA GLU A 180 -9.20 -26.39 18.20
C GLU A 180 -8.47 -26.02 16.90
N ALA A 181 -8.19 -27.04 16.07
CA ALA A 181 -7.32 -26.93 14.89
C ALA A 181 -5.94 -26.29 15.19
N GLU A 182 -5.08 -26.13 14.18
CA GLU A 182 -3.65 -25.78 14.37
C GLU A 182 -3.38 -24.39 14.97
N GLN A 183 -4.39 -23.55 15.24
CA GLN A 183 -4.19 -22.13 15.55
C GLN A 183 -5.00 -21.57 16.74
N HIS A 184 -5.91 -22.33 17.34
CA HIS A 184 -6.69 -21.85 18.49
C HIS A 184 -6.56 -22.79 19.68
N VAL A 185 -6.25 -22.21 20.84
CA VAL A 185 -6.22 -22.92 22.12
C VAL A 185 -7.26 -22.30 23.03
N GLN A 186 -8.24 -23.10 23.45
CA GLN A 186 -9.17 -22.73 24.49
C GLN A 186 -8.58 -23.15 25.83
N TYR A 187 -8.42 -22.19 26.73
CA TYR A 187 -7.99 -22.40 28.10
C TYR A 187 -9.19 -22.22 29.02
N GLN A 188 -9.51 -23.27 29.77
CA GLN A 188 -10.56 -23.24 30.78
C GLN A 188 -9.93 -23.52 32.15
N ARG A 189 -10.35 -22.75 33.15
CA ARG A 189 -9.93 -22.93 34.54
C ARG A 189 -11.14 -22.94 35.45
N ARG A 190 -11.26 -23.97 36.30
CA ARG A 190 -12.27 -24.02 37.38
C ARG A 190 -11.57 -23.90 38.73
N TRP A 191 -12.14 -23.08 39.59
CA TRP A 191 -11.66 -22.91 40.95
C TRP A 191 -12.85 -22.71 41.89
N GLN A 192 -13.00 -23.60 42.86
CA GLN A 192 -13.95 -23.53 43.96
C GLN A 192 -13.22 -23.75 45.27
N THR A 193 -13.34 -22.82 46.22
CA THR A 193 -12.82 -23.01 47.57
C THR A 193 -13.54 -22.14 48.58
N GLY A 194 -13.57 -22.58 49.84
CA GLY A 194 -14.11 -21.80 50.96
C GLY A 194 -13.10 -20.76 51.47
N PHE A 195 -13.51 -19.50 51.57
CA PHE A 195 -12.70 -18.44 52.17
C PHE A 195 -13.24 -18.06 53.56
N PRO A 196 -12.37 -17.94 54.60
CA PRO A 196 -12.78 -17.52 55.94
C PRO A 196 -12.89 -15.99 56.05
N GLN A 197 -13.41 -15.32 55.02
CA GLN A 197 -13.53 -13.86 54.94
C GLN A 197 -14.98 -13.48 54.63
N ASP A 198 -15.39 -12.28 55.06
CA ASP A 198 -16.72 -11.79 54.72
C ASP A 198 -16.83 -11.39 53.24
N MET A 199 -18.06 -11.41 52.73
CA MET A 199 -18.36 -11.03 51.34
C MET A 199 -17.83 -9.63 51.02
N ALA A 200 -18.00 -8.67 51.94
CA ALA A 200 -17.56 -7.29 51.75
C ALA A 200 -16.04 -7.17 51.54
N THR A 201 -15.23 -7.95 52.26
CA THR A 201 -13.78 -7.96 52.10
C THR A 201 -13.38 -8.62 50.78
N MET A 202 -14.02 -9.74 50.42
CA MET A 202 -13.76 -10.38 49.13
C MET A 202 -14.04 -9.44 47.96
N LEU A 203 -15.17 -8.72 47.98
CA LEU A 203 -15.53 -7.76 46.93
C LEU A 203 -14.57 -6.58 46.85
N ARG A 204 -14.11 -6.07 48.00
CA ARG A 204 -13.09 -5.02 48.04
C ARG A 204 -11.77 -5.52 47.41
N VAL A 205 -11.32 -6.71 47.80
CA VAL A 205 -10.09 -7.32 47.26
C VAL A 205 -10.20 -7.50 45.75
N PHE A 206 -11.33 -8.01 45.25
CA PHE A 206 -11.58 -8.15 43.82
C PHE A 206 -11.53 -6.81 43.09
N ARG A 207 -12.24 -5.79 43.58
CA ARG A 207 -12.22 -4.47 42.96
C ARG A 207 -10.83 -3.84 42.95
N ASP A 208 -10.08 -3.99 44.04
CA ASP A 208 -8.80 -3.30 44.21
C ASP A 208 -7.62 -4.08 43.60
N HIS A 209 -7.79 -5.37 43.28
CA HIS A 209 -6.75 -6.26 42.74
C HIS A 209 -7.21 -7.15 41.57
N PHE A 210 -8.26 -6.75 40.85
CA PHE A 210 -8.82 -7.53 39.74
C PHE A 210 -7.76 -8.01 38.72
N PRO A 211 -6.86 -7.14 38.19
CA PRO A 211 -5.84 -7.57 37.25
C PRO A 211 -4.94 -8.66 37.81
N SER A 212 -4.50 -8.55 39.07
CA SER A 212 -3.65 -9.54 39.73
C SER A 212 -4.37 -10.87 39.97
N ILE A 213 -5.63 -10.82 40.41
CA ILE A 213 -6.44 -12.03 40.68
C ILE A 213 -6.70 -12.82 39.39
N CYS A 214 -6.89 -12.11 38.27
CA CYS A 214 -7.11 -12.71 36.96
C CYS A 214 -5.81 -13.01 36.20
N LEU A 215 -4.64 -12.79 36.82
CA LEU A 215 -3.31 -12.96 36.23
C LEU A 215 -3.11 -12.13 34.94
N LEU A 216 -3.77 -10.97 34.87
CA LEU A 216 -3.66 -10.03 33.75
C LEU A 216 -2.42 -9.15 33.85
N ASP A 217 -1.83 -9.03 35.04
CA ASP A 217 -0.60 -8.26 35.29
C ASP A 217 0.66 -9.14 35.34
N GLU A 218 0.53 -10.43 35.02
CA GLU A 218 1.64 -11.39 34.91
C GLU A 218 2.52 -11.47 36.17
N LEU A 219 1.94 -11.29 37.36
CA LEU A 219 2.67 -11.28 38.64
C LEU A 219 3.64 -10.09 38.78
N TYR A 220 3.49 -9.06 37.94
CA TYR A 220 4.08 -7.73 38.12
C TYR A 220 2.96 -6.79 38.58
N PRO A 221 2.74 -6.65 39.90
CA PRO A 221 1.53 -6.02 40.42
C PRO A 221 1.35 -4.61 39.88
N VAL A 222 0.31 -4.40 39.08
CA VAL A 222 -0.11 -3.07 38.66
C VAL A 222 -1.25 -2.65 39.56
N SER A 223 -1.17 -1.44 40.12
CA SER A 223 -2.25 -0.93 40.96
C SER A 223 -3.53 -0.79 40.12
N THR A 224 -4.62 -1.43 40.55
CA THR A 224 -5.90 -1.39 39.81
C THR A 224 -6.43 0.04 39.62
N SER A 225 -6.12 0.94 40.56
CA SER A 225 -6.41 2.37 40.43
C SER A 225 -5.76 3.04 39.21
N GLN A 226 -4.67 2.47 38.68
CA GLN A 226 -3.95 2.97 37.51
C GLN A 226 -4.49 2.38 36.19
N THR A 227 -5.21 1.25 36.25
CA THR A 227 -5.75 0.54 35.10
C THR A 227 -7.19 0.94 34.79
N ILE A 228 -7.96 1.36 35.80
CA ILE A 228 -9.33 1.84 35.61
C ILE A 228 -9.31 3.13 34.79
N ARG A 229 -10.03 3.15 33.66
CA ARG A 229 -10.20 4.33 32.81
C ARG A 229 -11.60 4.93 32.93
N GLU A 230 -12.61 4.08 33.11
CA GLU A 230 -14.01 4.50 33.15
C GLU A 230 -14.75 3.79 34.29
N PRO A 231 -14.67 4.32 35.52
CA PRO A 231 -15.45 3.79 36.63
C PRO A 231 -16.91 4.22 36.48
N ASN A 232 -17.83 3.25 36.53
CA ASN A 232 -19.25 3.44 36.76
C ASN A 232 -19.65 2.71 38.06
N THR A 233 -20.83 3.01 38.58
CA THR A 233 -21.41 2.48 39.82
C THR A 233 -21.33 0.95 39.93
N TRP A 234 -21.44 0.22 38.83
CA TRP A 234 -21.46 -1.25 38.79
C TRP A 234 -20.66 -1.86 37.63
N THR A 235 -19.97 -1.04 36.83
CA THR A 235 -19.05 -1.51 35.77
C THR A 235 -17.72 -0.77 35.84
N GLN A 236 -16.60 -1.46 35.62
CA GLN A 236 -15.29 -0.82 35.50
C GLN A 236 -14.58 -1.30 34.23
N LEU A 237 -14.01 -0.36 33.47
CA LEU A 237 -13.16 -0.69 32.32
C LEU A 237 -11.70 -0.57 32.72
N HIS A 238 -10.98 -1.68 32.66
CA HIS A 238 -9.54 -1.77 32.92
C HIS A 238 -8.77 -1.80 31.60
N GLN A 239 -7.81 -0.91 31.44
CA GLN A 239 -6.90 -0.86 30.30
C GLN A 239 -5.46 -0.89 30.79
N LEU A 240 -4.69 -1.87 30.32
CA LEU A 240 -3.27 -2.01 30.63
C LEU A 240 -2.54 -2.79 29.54
N GLU A 241 -1.24 -2.53 29.42
CA GLU A 241 -0.32 -3.35 28.64
C GLU A 241 0.43 -4.29 29.59
N THR A 242 0.48 -5.57 29.24
CA THR A 242 1.21 -6.53 30.05
C THR A 242 2.72 -6.38 29.84
N HIS A 243 3.50 -6.68 30.87
CA HIS A 243 4.95 -6.48 30.88
C HIS A 243 5.73 -7.77 30.57
N HIS A 244 5.24 -8.59 29.65
CA HIS A 244 5.88 -9.87 29.34
C HIS A 244 7.25 -9.67 28.67
N HIS A 245 8.27 -10.41 29.14
CA HIS A 245 9.63 -10.40 28.58
C HIS A 245 9.74 -10.82 27.10
N HIS A 246 8.71 -11.43 26.53
CA HIS A 246 8.73 -11.98 25.16
C HIS A 246 7.63 -11.44 24.24
N ARG A 247 6.48 -10.97 24.77
CA ARG A 247 5.41 -10.36 23.98
C ARG A 247 4.42 -9.60 24.88
N GLN A 248 4.40 -8.29 24.78
CA GLN A 248 3.42 -7.45 25.47
C GLN A 248 2.02 -7.69 24.90
N GLU A 249 1.02 -7.88 25.75
CA GLU A 249 -0.38 -8.01 25.38
C GLU A 249 -1.17 -6.77 25.77
N TRP A 250 -2.23 -6.47 25.01
CA TRP A 250 -3.17 -5.41 25.37
C TRP A 250 -4.39 -5.99 26.09
N VAL A 251 -4.66 -5.49 27.28
CA VAL A 251 -5.81 -5.87 28.10
C VAL A 251 -6.80 -4.71 28.11
N ASN A 252 -8.03 -5.00 27.70
CA ASN A 252 -9.16 -4.07 27.75
C ASN A 252 -10.33 -4.80 28.39
N ALA A 253 -10.25 -4.99 29.71
CA ALA A 253 -11.18 -5.85 30.46
C ALA A 253 -12.32 -5.01 31.06
N LEU A 254 -13.54 -5.31 30.65
CA LEU A 254 -14.76 -4.78 31.25
C LEU A 254 -15.21 -5.71 32.37
N THR A 255 -15.40 -5.16 33.57
CA THR A 255 -15.89 -5.86 34.75
C THR A 255 -17.29 -5.37 35.12
N GLY A 256 -18.10 -6.26 35.68
CA GLY A 256 -19.42 -5.97 36.24
C GLY A 256 -19.61 -6.65 37.58
N GLN A 257 -20.24 -5.94 38.51
CA GLN A 257 -20.49 -6.42 39.87
C GLN A 257 -21.98 -6.42 40.21
N PHE A 258 -22.48 -7.57 40.65
CA PHE A 258 -23.89 -7.77 41.01
C PHE A 258 -24.00 -8.36 42.41
N VAL A 259 -24.42 -7.54 43.36
CA VAL A 259 -24.56 -7.91 44.77
C VAL A 259 -26.03 -8.16 45.11
N SER A 260 -26.31 -9.27 45.76
CA SER A 260 -27.58 -9.61 46.42
C SER A 260 -27.30 -9.96 47.89
N ASP A 261 -28.34 -10.18 48.69
CA ASP A 261 -28.20 -10.34 50.15
C ASP A 261 -27.22 -11.48 50.55
N ASP A 262 -27.35 -12.65 49.90
CA ASP A 262 -26.54 -13.85 50.21
C ASP A 262 -25.64 -14.29 49.05
N ARG A 263 -25.53 -13.49 47.99
CA ARG A 263 -24.79 -13.88 46.78
C ARG A 263 -24.18 -12.68 46.09
N CYS A 264 -22.94 -12.79 45.66
CA CYS A 264 -22.36 -11.82 44.75
C CYS A 264 -21.79 -12.51 43.51
N VAL A 265 -22.08 -11.93 42.35
CA VAL A 265 -21.52 -12.37 41.08
C VAL A 265 -20.65 -11.26 40.51
N LEU A 266 -19.39 -11.59 40.21
CA LEU A 266 -18.50 -10.74 39.43
C LEU A 266 -18.31 -11.38 38.07
N VAL A 267 -18.50 -10.58 37.02
CA VAL A 267 -18.28 -10.99 35.65
C VAL A 267 -17.24 -10.09 35.01
N ALA A 268 -16.42 -10.64 34.13
CA ALA A 268 -15.51 -9.84 33.34
C ALA A 268 -15.30 -10.39 31.94
N ARG A 269 -14.99 -9.50 31.00
CA ARG A 269 -14.73 -9.85 29.61
C ARG A 269 -13.71 -8.92 28.97
N GLN A 270 -12.88 -9.47 28.10
CA GLN A 270 -12.06 -8.67 27.18
C GLN A 270 -12.91 -8.04 26.07
N ILE A 271 -12.81 -6.72 25.93
CA ILE A 271 -13.29 -5.96 24.78
C ILE A 271 -12.28 -6.08 23.64
N GLN A 272 -12.73 -6.67 22.52
CA GLN A 272 -11.92 -6.94 21.33
C GLN A 272 -11.84 -5.73 20.39
N GLN A 273 -12.85 -4.85 20.41
CA GLN A 273 -12.85 -3.64 19.61
C GLN A 273 -13.37 -2.47 20.42
N ASP A 274 -12.61 -1.39 20.45
CA ASP A 274 -12.97 -0.18 21.18
C ASP A 274 -12.72 1.04 20.30
N ASP A 275 -13.81 1.64 19.82
CA ASP A 275 -13.76 2.76 18.88
C ASP A 275 -13.22 4.06 19.52
N SER A 276 -13.13 4.12 20.86
CA SER A 276 -12.52 5.26 21.54
C SER A 276 -10.99 5.26 21.49
N ILE A 277 -10.38 4.10 21.17
CA ILE A 277 -8.94 3.95 21.05
C ILE A 277 -8.52 4.36 19.62
N THR A 278 -7.96 5.55 19.50
CA THR A 278 -7.55 6.11 18.20
C THR A 278 -6.14 5.70 17.76
N LEU A 279 -5.34 5.15 18.68
CA LEU A 279 -3.98 4.69 18.39
C LEU A 279 -4.00 3.21 17.99
N PRO A 280 -3.19 2.79 17.00
CA PRO A 280 -3.09 1.40 16.64
C PRO A 280 -2.50 0.60 17.80
N ILE A 281 -3.31 -0.29 18.37
CA ILE A 281 -2.85 -1.30 19.33
C ILE A 281 -2.11 -2.38 18.52
N ASN A 282 -0.78 -2.38 18.61
CA ASN A 282 0.06 -3.36 17.91
C ASN A 282 0.29 -4.65 18.72
N HIS A 283 -0.32 -4.74 19.91
CA HIS A 283 -0.19 -5.86 20.82
C HIS A 283 -1.32 -6.87 20.62
N PRO A 284 -1.04 -8.19 20.69
CA PRO A 284 -2.09 -9.21 20.68
C PRO A 284 -3.06 -9.03 21.86
N GLN A 285 -4.29 -9.46 21.66
CA GLN A 285 -5.33 -9.53 22.69
C GLN A 285 -5.80 -10.98 22.84
N ARG A 286 -6.08 -11.41 24.07
CA ARG A 286 -6.74 -12.70 24.36
C ARG A 286 -8.24 -12.52 24.48
N ASN A 287 -9.02 -13.48 24.01
CA ASN A 287 -10.47 -13.51 24.28
C ASN A 287 -10.74 -14.14 25.64
N MET A 288 -10.85 -13.30 26.66
CA MET A 288 -10.97 -13.73 28.05
C MET A 288 -12.36 -13.47 28.59
N LEU A 289 -12.85 -14.43 29.37
CA LEU A 289 -14.10 -14.38 30.09
C LEU A 289 -13.90 -14.89 31.52
N TYR A 290 -14.52 -14.22 32.48
CA TYR A 290 -14.45 -14.58 33.89
C TYR A 290 -15.83 -14.54 34.52
N TRP A 291 -16.13 -15.56 35.32
CA TRP A 291 -17.26 -15.60 36.25
C TRP A 291 -16.72 -15.97 37.62
N TYR A 292 -17.00 -15.14 38.62
CA TYR A 292 -16.79 -15.44 40.02
C TYR A 292 -18.12 -15.36 40.73
N ASP A 293 -18.54 -16.48 41.33
CA ASP A 293 -19.77 -16.59 42.10
C ASP A 293 -19.42 -16.82 43.56
N PHE A 294 -19.80 -15.87 44.41
CA PHE A 294 -19.60 -15.93 45.85
C PHE A 294 -20.95 -16.16 46.52
N GLN A 295 -21.02 -17.19 47.36
CA GLN A 295 -22.21 -17.63 48.10
C GLN A 295 -21.82 -17.85 49.57
#